data_AF-A0A7X9A711-F1
#
_entry.id   AF-A0A7X9A711-F1
#
_cell.length_a   1.000
_cell.length_b   1.000
_cell.length_c   1.000
_cell.angle_alpha   90.00
_cell.angle_beta   90.00
_cell.angle_gamma   90.00
#
_symmetry.space_group_name_H-M   'P 1'
#
loop_
_entity.id
_entity.type
_entity.pdbx_description
1 polymer ?
#
loop_
_entity_poly.entity_id
_entity_poly.type
_entity_poly.pdbx_seq_one_letter_code
_entity_poly.pdbx_strand_id
1 'polypeptide(L)'
;MAYQVDPKRVDFKKENKWLVPVGVSNHHVHLSAEHIEALFGKGYQLTPFKDLSQPGQYAAKEKVNVVGAKGVIQNVRILGPARKETQVELSQTEARQIGIDAPLRDSGDLDGTPGCILVGPKGPLIIEKGCIVAKIHVHFHPSDAEKLGIQDKDKISILMKGAKVVCYHDVLARVGKDMKLDFHLDTDEANAAMVKTGDVGLIQHKEMVVKDNYGNIIECKADNVKFVQGKKPSDYVTQEGIRLLRTVFEYPASAQRDITEKMLNPEKLDPHKFYLFTALSDDKVIGIATFYYLSDEKLGYLEHIGIIPEYRNRGIGSFFYHKLIAFLEEEHPEIEGIFMEVRKTDEELDNRKEFFLNLGAIPVDTSFYPNEKFKAMEGLLLMYRPLVAIAAFNTGTVERAFKNLSKVM
;
A
#
# COMPACT_ATOMS: atom_id res chain seq x y z
N MET A 1 8.97 -4.61 28.23
CA MET A 1 9.51 -3.24 28.26
C MET A 1 8.47 -2.34 27.64
N ALA A 2 7.90 -1.41 28.40
CA ALA A 2 6.93 -0.46 27.86
C ALA A 2 7.65 0.49 26.89
N TYR A 3 7.19 0.56 25.65
CA TYR A 3 7.73 1.48 24.64
C TYR A 3 7.52 2.92 25.12
N GLN A 4 8.59 3.73 25.18
CA GLN A 4 8.48 5.16 25.50
C GLN A 4 7.94 5.87 24.26
N VAL A 5 6.63 6.18 24.26
CA VAL A 5 5.96 6.89 23.18
C VAL A 5 6.08 8.40 23.43
N ASP A 6 6.64 9.15 22.48
CA ASP A 6 6.56 10.62 22.47
C ASP A 6 5.13 11.05 22.07
N PRO A 7 4.35 11.69 22.97
CA PRO A 7 2.96 12.06 22.72
C PRO A 7 2.78 13.04 21.55
N LYS A 8 3.84 13.72 21.10
CA LYS A 8 3.78 14.69 20.00
C LYS A 8 3.99 14.08 18.62
N ARG A 9 4.42 12.81 18.54
CA ARG A 9 4.66 12.13 17.25
C ARG A 9 3.53 11.19 16.85
N VAL A 10 2.69 10.78 17.80
CA VAL A 10 1.64 9.79 17.55
C VAL A 10 0.46 9.99 18.52
N ASP A 11 -0.69 10.51 18.04
CA ASP A 11 -1.97 10.42 18.78
C ASP A 11 -2.84 9.30 18.18
N PHE A 12 -2.68 8.08 18.73
CA PHE A 12 -3.53 6.90 18.49
C PHE A 12 -4.23 6.51 19.81
N LYS A 13 -5.10 7.38 20.34
CA LYS A 13 -5.84 7.08 21.57
C LYS A 13 -6.84 5.92 21.39
N LYS A 14 -6.45 4.79 21.99
CA LYS A 14 -7.18 3.58 22.47
C LYS A 14 -6.94 2.29 21.66
N GLU A 15 -6.38 1.32 22.40
CA GLU A 15 -6.09 -0.08 22.06
C GLU A 15 -5.45 -0.32 20.69
N ASN A 16 -4.12 -0.25 20.69
CA ASN A 16 -3.27 -0.24 19.52
C ASN A 16 -2.96 -1.64 18.98
N LYS A 17 -3.99 -2.44 18.66
CA LYS A 17 -3.79 -3.75 18.01
C LYS A 17 -3.05 -3.60 16.67
N TRP A 18 -3.24 -2.47 15.98
CA TRP A 18 -2.68 -2.19 14.66
C TRP A 18 -1.29 -1.55 14.66
N LEU A 19 -0.63 -1.41 15.81
CA LEU A 19 0.72 -0.84 15.85
C LEU A 19 1.78 -1.94 15.86
N VAL A 20 2.83 -1.71 15.10
CA VAL A 20 4.01 -2.56 15.04
C VAL A 20 5.24 -1.75 15.45
N PRO A 21 6.10 -2.26 16.35
CA PRO A 21 7.35 -1.61 16.66
C PRO A 21 8.30 -1.70 15.45
N VAL A 22 9.12 -0.68 15.30
CA VAL A 22 10.09 -0.58 14.20
C VAL A 22 11.43 -1.10 14.67
N GLY A 23 12.00 -2.03 13.89
CA GLY A 23 13.35 -2.57 14.03
C GLY A 23 14.21 -2.14 12.85
N VAL A 24 15.04 -1.11 13.03
CA VAL A 24 15.98 -0.67 12.00
C VAL A 24 17.23 -1.54 12.06
N SER A 25 17.52 -2.20 10.93
CA SER A 25 18.67 -3.07 10.73
C SER A 25 19.77 -2.30 10.01
N ASN A 26 20.94 -2.23 10.64
CA ASN A 26 22.16 -1.77 9.97
C ASN A 26 22.79 -2.95 9.20
N HIS A 27 23.80 -2.69 8.37
CA HIS A 27 24.56 -3.74 7.70
C HIS A 27 25.01 -4.83 8.68
N HIS A 28 24.83 -6.07 8.28
CA HIS A 28 25.21 -7.20 9.11
C HIS A 28 25.42 -8.48 8.29
N VAL A 29 26.03 -9.46 8.93
CA VAL A 29 26.30 -10.77 8.34
C VAL A 29 25.72 -11.87 9.24
N HIS A 30 25.03 -12.81 8.63
CA HIS A 30 24.80 -14.14 9.19
C HIS A 30 25.83 -15.09 8.62
N LEU A 31 26.45 -15.93 9.47
CA LEU A 31 27.51 -16.85 9.04
C LEU A 31 27.08 -18.31 9.18
N SER A 32 27.55 -19.16 8.26
CA SER A 32 27.55 -20.62 8.46
C SER A 32 28.58 -21.03 9.51
N ALA A 33 28.41 -22.21 10.10
CA ALA A 33 29.39 -22.76 11.05
C ALA A 33 30.79 -22.88 10.43
N GLU A 34 30.87 -23.33 9.17
CA GLU A 34 32.11 -23.43 8.41
C GLU A 34 32.79 -22.05 8.24
N HIS A 35 32.03 -21.02 7.89
CA HIS A 35 32.57 -19.68 7.70
C HIS A 35 32.96 -19.01 9.02
N ILE A 36 32.28 -19.32 10.13
CA ILE A 36 32.76 -18.92 11.46
C ILE A 36 34.13 -19.52 11.72
N GLU A 37 34.33 -20.81 11.44
CA GLU A 37 35.63 -21.45 11.64
C GLU A 37 36.72 -20.87 10.73
N ALA A 38 36.40 -20.62 9.47
CA ALA A 38 37.34 -20.01 8.52
C ALA A 38 37.79 -18.61 8.96
N LEU A 39 36.88 -17.80 9.49
CA LEU A 39 37.15 -16.40 9.86
C LEU A 39 37.75 -16.25 11.26
N PHE A 40 37.41 -17.14 12.20
CA PHE A 40 37.75 -17.00 13.63
C PHE A 40 38.58 -18.16 14.21
N GLY A 41 38.57 -19.33 13.57
CA GLY A 41 39.36 -20.51 13.93
C GLY A 41 38.49 -21.76 14.14
N LYS A 42 39.11 -22.94 14.02
CA LYS A 42 38.42 -24.23 14.18
C LYS A 42 37.70 -24.35 15.53
N GLY A 43 36.45 -24.79 15.52
CA GLY A 43 35.61 -24.96 16.72
C GLY A 43 35.16 -23.65 17.39
N TYR A 44 35.34 -22.49 16.75
CA TYR A 44 34.98 -21.21 17.34
C TYR A 44 33.47 -21.04 17.48
N GLN A 45 33.03 -20.51 18.63
CA GLN A 45 31.63 -20.15 18.89
C GLN A 45 31.52 -18.64 19.04
N LEU A 46 30.54 -18.04 18.36
CA LEU A 46 30.25 -16.61 18.45
C LEU A 46 29.90 -16.23 19.89
N THR A 47 30.38 -15.08 20.34
CA THR A 47 30.12 -14.60 21.68
C THR A 47 28.90 -13.68 21.67
N PRO A 48 27.77 -14.02 22.34
CA PRO A 48 26.64 -13.12 22.42
C PRO A 48 27.02 -11.77 23.04
N PHE A 49 26.61 -10.68 22.40
CA PHE A 49 26.81 -9.32 22.87
C PHE A 49 25.50 -8.65 23.29
N LYS A 50 24.46 -8.76 22.46
CA LYS A 50 23.15 -8.15 22.70
C LYS A 50 22.04 -8.96 22.03
N ASP A 51 20.99 -9.28 22.77
CA ASP A 51 19.80 -9.93 22.20
C ASP A 51 19.08 -9.00 21.21
N LEU A 52 18.55 -9.59 20.15
CA LEU A 52 17.71 -8.90 19.18
C LEU A 52 16.22 -9.01 19.57
N SER A 53 15.35 -8.35 18.80
CA SER A 53 13.91 -8.41 19.00
C SER A 53 13.35 -9.82 18.80
N GLN A 54 13.87 -10.54 17.80
CA GLN A 54 13.46 -11.91 17.49
C GLN A 54 14.06 -12.91 18.48
N PRO A 55 13.25 -13.77 19.11
CA PRO A 55 13.70 -14.76 20.11
C PRO A 55 14.89 -15.60 19.63
N GLY A 56 15.90 -15.74 20.48
CA GLY A 56 17.09 -16.56 20.21
C GLY A 56 18.09 -15.97 19.22
N GLN A 57 17.79 -14.82 18.59
CA GLN A 57 18.75 -14.11 17.74
C GLN A 57 19.54 -13.08 18.56
N TYR A 58 20.83 -12.92 18.27
CA TYR A 58 21.70 -11.99 18.98
C TYR A 58 22.72 -11.33 18.06
N ALA A 59 23.08 -10.08 18.36
CA ALA A 59 24.30 -9.48 17.86
C ALA A 59 25.50 -10.10 18.60
N ALA A 60 26.49 -10.59 17.86
CA ALA A 60 27.72 -11.16 18.41
C ALA A 60 28.76 -10.07 18.72
N LYS A 61 29.74 -10.33 19.59
CA LYS A 61 30.86 -9.39 19.86
C LYS A 61 31.73 -9.24 18.61
N GLU A 62 31.87 -10.33 17.88
CA GLU A 62 32.64 -10.45 16.66
C GLU A 62 32.06 -9.57 15.54
N LYS A 63 32.96 -9.16 14.67
CA LYS A 63 32.69 -8.34 13.49
C LYS A 63 33.61 -8.78 12.36
N VAL A 64 33.20 -8.50 11.13
CA VAL A 64 34.01 -8.72 9.92
C VAL A 64 34.05 -7.45 9.10
N ASN A 65 35.00 -7.36 8.18
CA ASN A 65 34.93 -6.37 7.11
C ASN A 65 34.31 -7.01 5.86
N VAL A 66 33.44 -6.29 5.18
CA VAL A 66 32.85 -6.69 3.89
C VAL A 66 33.53 -5.90 2.79
N VAL A 67 34.16 -6.59 1.85
CA VAL A 67 34.92 -5.99 0.76
C VAL A 67 34.22 -6.28 -0.55
N GLY A 68 33.90 -5.22 -1.29
CA GLY A 68 33.40 -5.28 -2.67
C GLY A 68 34.40 -4.70 -3.66
N ALA A 69 34.03 -4.64 -4.94
CA ALA A 69 34.93 -4.21 -6.01
C ALA A 69 35.41 -2.74 -5.92
N LYS A 70 34.69 -1.89 -5.19
CA LYS A 70 34.96 -0.45 -5.09
C LYS A 70 35.37 0.02 -3.69
N GLY A 71 35.22 -0.82 -2.66
CA GLY A 71 35.47 -0.38 -1.30
C GLY A 71 35.22 -1.44 -0.23
N VAL A 72 35.26 -0.98 1.02
CA VAL A 72 35.15 -1.82 2.22
C VAL A 72 34.18 -1.20 3.21
N ILE A 73 33.28 -2.02 3.75
CA ILE A 73 32.52 -1.69 4.96
C ILE A 73 33.24 -2.36 6.13
N GLN A 74 33.74 -1.54 7.04
CA GLN A 74 34.48 -2.02 8.20
C GLN A 74 33.54 -2.34 9.36
N ASN A 75 33.95 -3.26 10.23
CA ASN A 75 33.28 -3.50 11.50
C ASN A 75 31.79 -3.91 11.36
N VAL A 76 31.47 -4.66 10.31
CA VAL A 76 30.14 -5.21 10.04
C VAL A 76 29.77 -6.21 11.13
N ARG A 77 28.59 -6.01 11.74
CA ARG A 77 28.14 -6.84 12.87
C ARG A 77 27.78 -8.24 12.39
N ILE A 78 28.18 -9.26 13.16
CA ILE A 78 27.67 -10.63 12.96
C ILE A 78 26.42 -10.83 13.82
N LEU A 79 25.37 -11.40 13.23
CA LEU A 79 24.15 -11.82 13.94
C LEU A 79 24.12 -13.35 14.05
N GLY A 80 24.10 -13.83 15.29
CA GLY A 80 24.00 -15.23 15.63
C GLY A 80 22.55 -15.67 15.95
N PRO A 81 22.32 -17.00 16.07
CA PRO A 81 23.31 -18.07 15.97
C PRO A 81 23.78 -18.32 14.52
N ALA A 82 24.72 -19.25 14.36
CA ALA A 82 25.13 -19.72 13.03
C ALA A 82 23.91 -20.18 12.21
N ARG A 83 23.87 -19.83 10.93
CA ARG A 83 22.83 -20.26 10.00
C ARG A 83 23.34 -21.38 9.09
N LYS A 84 22.45 -21.92 8.26
CA LYS A 84 22.82 -22.93 7.25
C LYS A 84 23.74 -22.34 6.18
N GLU A 85 23.44 -21.12 5.73
CA GLU A 85 24.18 -20.42 4.68
C GLU A 85 24.59 -19.02 5.17
N THR A 86 25.73 -18.53 4.68
CA THR A 86 26.18 -17.16 4.95
C THR A 86 25.40 -16.17 4.11
N GLN A 87 25.01 -15.06 4.74
CA GLN A 87 24.23 -14.00 4.12
C GLN A 87 24.73 -12.64 4.61
N VAL A 88 24.92 -11.72 3.68
CA VAL A 88 25.33 -10.34 3.94
C VAL A 88 24.17 -9.42 3.57
N GLU A 89 23.61 -8.75 4.57
CA GLU A 89 22.52 -7.78 4.38
C GLU A 89 23.11 -6.37 4.41
N LEU A 90 22.89 -5.61 3.33
CA LEU A 90 23.41 -4.25 3.11
C LEU A 90 22.26 -3.30 2.80
N SER A 91 22.42 -2.00 3.08
CA SER A 91 21.54 -1.01 2.44
C SER A 91 21.90 -0.84 0.96
N GLN A 92 20.97 -0.35 0.16
CA GLN A 92 21.23 -0.08 -1.26
C GLN A 92 22.37 0.94 -1.44
N THR A 93 22.42 1.96 -0.58
CA THR A 93 23.48 2.97 -0.58
C THR A 93 24.86 2.33 -0.34
N GLU A 94 24.94 1.43 0.64
CA GLU A 94 26.19 0.75 1.01
C GLU A 94 26.66 -0.22 -0.07
N ALA A 95 25.74 -1.04 -0.61
CA ALA A 95 26.02 -1.95 -1.71
C ALA A 95 26.63 -1.21 -2.91
N ARG A 96 26.05 -0.05 -3.28
CA ARG A 96 26.58 0.83 -4.32
C ARG A 96 27.97 1.37 -3.98
N GLN A 97 28.19 1.79 -2.73
CA GLN A 97 29.45 2.35 -2.27
C GLN A 97 30.60 1.36 -2.40
N ILE A 98 30.40 0.09 -2.03
CA ILE A 98 31.44 -0.94 -2.15
C ILE A 98 31.42 -1.68 -3.49
N GLY A 99 30.48 -1.36 -4.37
CA GLY A 99 30.43 -1.92 -5.73
C GLY A 99 29.96 -3.36 -5.77
N ILE A 100 28.98 -3.72 -4.94
CA ILE A 100 28.25 -4.99 -5.00
C ILE A 100 26.86 -4.70 -5.57
N ASP A 101 26.49 -5.40 -6.64
CA ASP A 101 25.15 -5.30 -7.24
C ASP A 101 24.14 -6.20 -6.51
N ALA A 102 23.95 -5.92 -5.22
CA ALA A 102 23.12 -6.74 -4.35
C ALA A 102 21.63 -6.57 -4.70
N PRO A 103 20.91 -7.65 -5.07
CA PRO A 103 19.49 -7.55 -5.40
C PRO A 103 18.63 -7.40 -4.13
N LEU A 104 17.46 -6.81 -4.29
CA LEU A 104 16.43 -6.72 -3.25
C LEU A 104 15.77 -8.09 -3.03
N ARG A 105 15.98 -8.72 -1.87
CA ARG A 105 15.55 -10.11 -1.59
C ARG A 105 14.98 -10.30 -0.19
N ASP A 106 14.20 -11.35 -0.05
CA ASP A 106 13.80 -11.88 1.25
C ASP A 106 15.00 -12.59 1.91
N SER A 107 15.17 -12.43 3.23
CA SER A 107 16.20 -13.16 3.99
C SER A 107 16.08 -14.67 3.75
N GLY A 108 17.16 -15.34 3.31
CA GLY A 108 17.20 -16.74 2.90
C GLY A 108 17.08 -17.01 1.39
N ASP A 109 16.62 -16.04 0.59
CA ASP A 109 16.57 -16.13 -0.87
C ASP A 109 17.89 -15.65 -1.49
N LEU A 110 18.87 -16.58 -1.56
CA LEU A 110 20.25 -16.27 -1.94
C LEU A 110 20.64 -16.74 -3.35
N ASP A 111 19.71 -17.36 -4.09
CA ASP A 111 20.04 -17.90 -5.40
C ASP A 111 20.21 -16.79 -6.44
N GLY A 112 21.30 -16.88 -7.21
CA GLY A 112 21.70 -15.86 -8.17
C GLY A 112 22.12 -14.51 -7.56
N THR A 113 22.39 -14.46 -6.25
CA THR A 113 22.92 -13.26 -5.58
C THR A 113 24.45 -13.18 -5.75
N PRO A 114 25.04 -11.97 -5.79
CA PRO A 114 26.49 -11.84 -5.85
C PRO A 114 27.14 -12.21 -4.53
N GLY A 115 28.43 -12.50 -4.62
CA GLY A 115 29.33 -12.73 -3.50
C GLY A 115 30.08 -11.48 -3.04
N CYS A 116 30.98 -11.67 -2.06
CA CYS A 116 31.92 -10.66 -1.58
C CYS A 116 33.12 -11.32 -0.89
N ILE A 117 34.08 -10.52 -0.44
CA ILE A 117 35.15 -10.99 0.43
C ILE A 117 34.84 -10.56 1.87
N LEU A 118 34.77 -11.51 2.79
CA LEU A 118 34.68 -11.28 4.23
C LEU A 118 36.07 -11.36 4.85
N VAL A 119 36.46 -10.39 5.67
CA VAL A 119 37.76 -10.39 6.34
C VAL A 119 37.57 -10.49 7.84
N GLY A 120 38.04 -11.60 8.41
CA GLY A 120 38.06 -11.87 9.85
C GLY A 120 39.50 -11.94 10.39
N PRO A 121 39.67 -12.19 11.70
CA PRO A 121 41.00 -12.25 12.33
C PRO A 121 41.89 -13.40 11.84
N LYS A 122 41.33 -14.45 11.24
CA LYS A 122 42.11 -15.57 10.67
C LYS A 122 42.41 -15.42 9.18
N GLY A 123 41.88 -14.38 8.53
CA GLY A 123 42.15 -14.08 7.13
C GLY A 123 40.89 -13.75 6.34
N PRO A 124 41.05 -13.55 5.02
CA PRO A 124 39.94 -13.34 4.10
C PRO A 124 39.25 -14.66 3.74
N LEU A 125 37.95 -14.57 3.48
CA LEU A 125 37.08 -15.63 2.97
C LEU A 125 36.31 -15.07 1.78
N ILE A 126 36.39 -15.74 0.64
CA ILE A 126 35.58 -15.42 -0.54
C ILE A 126 34.27 -16.19 -0.43
N ILE A 127 33.14 -15.50 -0.52
CA ILE A 127 31.83 -16.12 -0.73
C ILE A 127 31.38 -15.82 -2.16
N GLU A 128 30.88 -16.83 -2.87
CA GLU A 128 30.46 -16.70 -4.28
C GLU A 128 29.02 -16.15 -4.43
N LYS A 129 28.21 -16.28 -3.38
CA LYS A 129 26.84 -15.78 -3.28
C LYS A 129 26.51 -15.34 -1.86
N GLY A 130 25.44 -14.57 -1.68
CA GLY A 130 24.84 -14.29 -0.38
C GLY A 130 24.68 -12.80 -0.04
N CYS A 131 25.08 -11.87 -0.91
CA CYS A 131 24.89 -10.43 -0.68
C CYS A 131 23.52 -9.98 -1.20
N ILE A 132 22.72 -9.36 -0.32
CA ILE A 132 21.38 -8.86 -0.62
C ILE A 132 21.14 -7.47 -0.02
N VAL A 133 20.21 -6.73 -0.63
CA VAL A 133 19.47 -5.67 0.08
C VAL A 133 18.22 -6.34 0.67
N ALA A 134 18.05 -6.25 1.97
CA ALA A 134 16.96 -6.94 2.65
C ALA A 134 15.61 -6.26 2.35
N LYS A 135 14.63 -7.03 1.86
CA LYS A 135 13.24 -6.54 1.72
C LYS A 135 12.62 -6.27 3.09
N ILE A 136 11.88 -5.19 3.19
CA ILE A 136 11.00 -4.91 4.33
C ILE A 136 10.00 -6.04 4.58
N HIS A 137 9.81 -6.35 5.85
CA HIS A 137 8.86 -7.36 6.29
C HIS A 137 8.46 -7.13 7.74
N VAL A 138 7.32 -7.68 8.13
CA VAL A 138 6.87 -7.70 9.52
C VAL A 138 6.85 -9.14 10.00
N HIS A 139 7.54 -9.37 11.12
CA HIS A 139 7.39 -10.60 11.87
C HIS A 139 6.14 -10.53 12.74
N PHE A 140 5.41 -11.63 12.84
CA PHE A 140 4.23 -11.78 13.70
C PHE A 140 4.32 -13.08 14.49
N HIS A 141 4.02 -13.00 15.78
CA HIS A 141 3.59 -14.18 16.52
C HIS A 141 2.16 -14.56 16.05
N PRO A 142 1.78 -15.86 15.99
CA PRO A 142 0.43 -16.27 15.57
C PRO A 142 -0.69 -15.58 16.33
N SER A 143 -0.53 -15.35 17.63
CA SER A 143 -1.53 -14.63 18.44
C SER A 143 -1.72 -13.17 18.03
N ASP A 144 -0.68 -12.52 17.48
CA ASP A 144 -0.77 -11.13 17.02
C ASP A 144 -1.33 -11.07 15.61
N ALA A 145 -0.94 -12.01 14.76
CA ALA A 145 -1.52 -12.19 13.43
C ALA A 145 -3.04 -12.45 13.50
N GLU A 146 -3.47 -13.35 14.39
CA GLU A 146 -4.88 -13.71 14.61
C GLU A 146 -5.73 -12.51 15.05
N LYS A 147 -5.23 -11.68 15.98
CA LYS A 147 -5.90 -10.44 16.41
C LYS A 147 -6.13 -9.43 15.28
N LEU A 148 -5.32 -9.52 14.22
CA LEU A 148 -5.31 -8.59 13.09
C LEU A 148 -5.86 -9.20 11.80
N GLY A 149 -6.29 -10.47 11.83
CA GLY A 149 -6.74 -11.18 10.64
C GLY A 149 -5.65 -11.36 9.57
N ILE A 150 -4.38 -11.33 9.98
CA ILE A 150 -3.21 -11.46 9.10
C ILE A 150 -2.85 -12.94 8.99
N GLN A 151 -2.57 -13.40 7.77
CA GLN A 151 -2.06 -14.74 7.50
C GLN A 151 -0.59 -14.70 7.10
N ASP A 152 0.11 -15.84 7.22
CA ASP A 152 1.48 -15.93 6.71
C ASP A 152 1.51 -15.62 5.20
N LYS A 153 2.48 -14.82 4.79
CA LYS A 153 2.68 -14.31 3.42
C LYS A 153 1.66 -13.30 2.92
N ASP A 154 0.75 -12.81 3.77
CA ASP A 154 -0.07 -11.66 3.41
C ASP A 154 0.81 -10.44 3.05
N LYS A 155 0.29 -9.60 2.16
CA LYS A 155 0.86 -8.31 1.81
C LYS A 155 0.11 -7.21 2.54
N ILE A 156 0.83 -6.42 3.33
CA ILE A 156 0.27 -5.38 4.18
C ILE A 156 0.89 -4.02 3.84
N SER A 157 0.21 -2.94 4.18
CA SER A 157 0.80 -1.59 4.09
C SER A 157 1.19 -1.10 5.49
N ILE A 158 2.32 -0.43 5.64
CA ILE A 158 2.75 0.16 6.91
C ILE A 158 2.90 1.66 6.74
N LEU A 159 2.07 2.42 7.47
CA LEU A 159 2.18 3.87 7.53
C LEU A 159 3.13 4.28 8.65
N MET A 160 4.18 5.00 8.28
CA MET A 160 5.18 5.56 9.17
C MET A 160 5.01 7.08 9.27
N LYS A 161 4.94 7.59 10.50
CA LYS A 161 4.82 9.03 10.80
C LYS A 161 6.04 9.52 11.59
N GLY A 162 7.21 9.52 10.96
CA GLY A 162 8.38 10.22 11.49
C GLY A 162 8.30 11.72 11.18
N ALA A 163 9.45 12.39 11.05
CA ALA A 163 9.47 13.76 10.54
C ALA A 163 9.02 13.83 9.06
N LYS A 164 9.07 12.70 8.35
CA LYS A 164 8.47 12.48 7.05
C LYS A 164 7.40 11.39 7.18
N VAL A 165 6.34 11.51 6.39
CA VAL A 165 5.30 10.49 6.33
C VAL A 165 5.59 9.60 5.12
N VAL A 166 5.73 8.30 5.36
CA VAL A 166 6.00 7.31 4.31
C VAL A 166 5.04 6.14 4.51
N CYS A 167 4.45 5.66 3.42
CA CYS A 167 3.69 4.42 3.43
C CYS A 167 4.46 3.37 2.61
N TYR A 168 4.80 2.26 3.26
CA TYR A 168 5.37 1.11 2.60
C TYR A 168 4.25 0.17 2.19
N HIS A 169 4.12 -0.10 0.90
CA HIS A 169 3.17 -1.07 0.36
C HIS A 169 3.86 -2.43 0.14
N ASP A 170 3.06 -3.49 -0.02
CA ASP A 170 3.52 -4.86 -0.29
C ASP A 170 4.52 -5.43 0.73
N VAL A 171 4.42 -4.98 1.98
CA VAL A 171 5.22 -5.47 3.10
C VAL A 171 4.80 -6.91 3.40
N LEU A 172 5.76 -7.83 3.41
CA LEU A 172 5.50 -9.25 3.66
C LEU A 172 5.22 -9.48 5.15
N ALA A 173 4.07 -10.07 5.48
CA ALA A 173 3.80 -10.62 6.80
C ALA A 173 4.41 -12.03 6.93
N ARG A 174 5.25 -12.23 7.94
CA ARG A 174 5.86 -13.52 8.27
C ARG A 174 5.33 -13.97 9.62
N VAL A 175 4.55 -15.05 9.64
CA VAL A 175 3.89 -15.54 10.87
C VAL A 175 4.58 -16.80 11.36
N GLY A 176 5.07 -16.80 12.61
CA GLY A 176 5.78 -17.95 13.17
C GLY A 176 5.76 -17.98 14.70
N LYS A 177 5.69 -19.18 15.28
CA LYS A 177 5.62 -19.36 16.76
C LYS A 177 6.84 -18.79 17.49
N ASP A 178 8.01 -18.80 16.83
CA ASP A 178 9.26 -18.27 17.38
C ASP A 178 9.54 -16.83 16.92
N MET A 179 8.51 -16.12 16.43
CA MET A 179 8.63 -14.74 15.99
C MET A 179 7.96 -13.79 16.98
N LYS A 180 8.51 -12.58 17.06
CA LYS A 180 7.93 -11.47 17.82
C LYS A 180 7.49 -10.37 16.86
N LEU A 181 6.38 -9.71 17.19
CA LEU A 181 5.87 -8.57 16.42
C LEU A 181 6.97 -7.48 16.27
N ASP A 182 7.47 -7.30 15.05
CA ASP A 182 8.51 -6.32 14.73
C ASP A 182 8.56 -6.04 13.22
N PHE A 183 8.61 -4.75 12.84
CA PHE A 183 8.71 -4.30 11.46
C PHE A 183 10.16 -3.99 11.11
N HIS A 184 10.76 -4.82 10.27
CA HIS A 184 12.16 -4.70 9.89
C HIS A 184 12.34 -3.83 8.65
N LEU A 185 13.21 -2.83 8.80
CA LEU A 185 13.62 -1.87 7.78
C LEU A 185 15.14 -1.80 7.74
N ASP A 186 15.74 -1.49 6.60
CA ASP A 186 17.14 -1.07 6.55
C ASP A 186 17.32 0.41 6.94
N THR A 187 18.57 0.88 6.92
CA THR A 187 18.89 2.27 7.25
C THR A 187 18.40 3.28 6.21
N ASP A 188 18.36 2.95 4.93
CA ASP A 188 17.91 3.84 3.86
C ASP A 188 16.39 4.07 3.99
N GLU A 189 15.63 3.00 4.24
CA GLU A 189 14.19 3.01 4.47
C GLU A 189 13.81 3.73 5.77
N ALA A 190 14.54 3.48 6.86
CA ALA A 190 14.32 4.21 8.10
C ALA A 190 14.60 5.73 7.94
N ASN A 191 15.66 6.09 7.22
CA ASN A 191 16.01 7.48 6.95
C ASN A 191 14.98 8.17 6.03
N ALA A 192 14.39 7.45 5.07
CA ALA A 192 13.33 7.97 4.21
C ALA A 192 12.11 8.45 5.00
N ALA A 193 11.75 7.73 6.08
CA ALA A 193 10.67 8.10 6.99
C ALA A 193 11.13 8.95 8.19
N MET A 194 12.44 9.15 8.39
CA MET A 194 13.03 9.81 9.56
C MET A 194 12.62 9.13 10.88
N VAL A 195 12.69 7.80 10.91
CA VAL A 195 12.34 6.95 12.05
C VAL A 195 13.56 6.18 12.54
N LYS A 196 13.47 5.66 13.77
CA LYS A 196 14.51 4.85 14.41
C LYS A 196 13.91 3.64 15.12
N THR A 197 14.77 2.69 15.48
CA THR A 197 14.36 1.53 16.28
C THR A 197 13.60 1.96 17.54
N GLY A 198 12.45 1.35 17.77
CA GLY A 198 11.55 1.65 18.88
C GLY A 198 10.46 2.68 18.56
N ASP A 199 10.51 3.36 17.42
CA ASP A 199 9.34 4.05 16.88
C ASP A 199 8.27 3.01 16.48
N VAL A 200 7.08 3.47 16.11
CA VAL A 200 5.94 2.61 15.76
C VAL A 200 5.43 2.92 14.36
N GLY A 201 5.09 1.87 13.62
CA GLY A 201 4.34 1.92 12.37
C GLY A 201 2.88 1.55 12.60
N LEU A 202 1.99 2.08 11.78
CA LEU A 202 0.59 1.66 11.73
C LEU A 202 0.41 0.62 10.62
N ILE A 203 0.01 -0.59 11.00
CA ILE A 203 -0.40 -1.62 10.05
C ILE A 203 -1.73 -1.20 9.42
N GLN A 204 -1.71 -1.06 8.11
CA GLN A 204 -2.87 -0.89 7.25
C GLN A 204 -3.08 -2.22 6.50
N HIS A 205 -3.89 -3.11 7.09
CA HIS A 205 -4.20 -4.41 6.51
C HIS A 205 -5.71 -4.68 6.57
N LYS A 206 -6.29 -5.02 5.42
CA LYS A 206 -7.65 -5.54 5.16
C LYS A 206 -8.87 -4.88 5.82
N GLU A 207 -8.77 -3.92 6.73
CA GLU A 207 -9.90 -3.14 7.22
C GLU A 207 -9.50 -1.67 7.40
N MET A 208 -10.15 -0.79 6.64
CA MET A 208 -10.17 0.62 6.98
C MET A 208 -10.90 0.78 8.32
N VAL A 209 -10.22 1.33 9.32
CA VAL A 209 -10.83 1.66 10.61
C VAL A 209 -11.89 2.73 10.41
N VAL A 210 -13.13 2.32 10.63
CA VAL A 210 -14.31 3.16 10.51
C VAL A 210 -14.51 3.94 11.79
N LYS A 211 -14.55 5.28 11.73
CA LYS A 211 -14.77 6.15 12.90
C LYS A 211 -16.13 6.86 12.83
N ASP A 212 -16.83 6.98 13.95
CA ASP A 212 -18.03 7.82 14.01
C ASP A 212 -17.66 9.32 14.00
N ASN A 213 -18.68 10.18 13.97
CA ASN A 213 -18.51 11.65 13.98
C ASN A 213 -17.89 12.20 15.28
N TYR A 214 -17.69 11.36 16.30
CA TYR A 214 -17.06 11.70 17.58
C TYR A 214 -15.65 11.12 17.71
N GLY A 215 -15.14 10.48 16.64
CA GLY A 215 -13.81 9.89 16.61
C GLY A 215 -13.71 8.53 17.29
N ASN A 216 -14.83 7.93 17.72
CA ASN A 216 -14.84 6.57 18.25
C ASN A 216 -14.62 5.59 17.11
N ILE A 217 -13.78 4.58 17.34
CA ILE A 217 -13.67 3.45 16.42
C ILE A 217 -14.98 2.68 16.47
N ILE A 218 -15.71 2.67 15.36
CA ILE A 218 -16.78 1.72 15.13
C ILE A 218 -16.09 0.44 14.67
N GLU A 219 -16.39 -0.66 15.35
CA GLU A 219 -16.04 -1.99 14.87
C GLU A 219 -16.89 -2.28 13.63
N CYS A 220 -16.50 -1.74 12.48
CA CYS A 220 -16.97 -2.25 11.20
C CYS A 220 -16.25 -3.55 10.96
N LYS A 221 -16.81 -4.64 11.48
CA LYS A 221 -16.52 -5.97 10.95
C LYS A 221 -16.70 -5.84 9.43
N ALA A 222 -15.66 -6.03 8.63
CA ALA A 222 -15.77 -5.97 7.17
C ALA A 222 -16.82 -6.96 6.63
N ASP A 223 -17.26 -7.91 7.46
CA ASP A 223 -18.40 -8.80 7.24
C ASP A 223 -19.77 -8.09 7.15
N ASN A 224 -19.90 -6.87 7.68
CA ASN A 224 -21.17 -6.15 7.68
C ASN A 224 -21.34 -5.21 6.48
N VAL A 225 -20.25 -4.67 5.90
CA VAL A 225 -20.34 -3.79 4.71
C VAL A 225 -20.02 -4.55 3.43
N LYS A 226 -21.05 -4.91 2.67
CA LYS A 226 -20.92 -5.64 1.40
C LYS A 226 -20.95 -4.67 0.23
N PHE A 227 -20.12 -4.91 -0.78
CA PHE A 227 -20.23 -4.22 -2.07
C PHE A 227 -20.78 -5.18 -3.11
N VAL A 228 -21.88 -4.80 -3.72
CA VAL A 228 -22.61 -5.64 -4.67
C VAL A 228 -22.65 -4.92 -6.01
N GLN A 229 -22.16 -5.59 -7.05
CA GLN A 229 -22.30 -5.12 -8.41
C GLN A 229 -23.77 -5.26 -8.84
N GLY A 230 -24.36 -4.18 -9.32
CA GLY A 230 -25.68 -4.19 -9.94
C GLY A 230 -25.61 -4.83 -11.32
N LYS A 231 -26.33 -5.94 -11.51
CA LYS A 231 -26.41 -6.64 -12.80
C LYS A 231 -27.70 -6.32 -13.55
N LYS A 232 -28.82 -6.16 -12.83
CA LYS A 232 -30.10 -5.77 -13.43
C LYS A 232 -30.70 -4.59 -12.67
N PRO A 233 -31.30 -3.62 -13.37
CA PRO A 233 -31.97 -2.50 -12.72
C PRO A 233 -33.23 -2.91 -11.96
N SER A 234 -33.73 -4.14 -12.15
CA SER A 234 -34.83 -4.70 -11.36
C SER A 234 -34.40 -5.20 -9.97
N ASP A 235 -33.10 -5.42 -9.74
CA ASP A 235 -32.62 -5.99 -8.49
C ASP A 235 -32.81 -4.99 -7.35
N TYR A 236 -33.36 -5.44 -6.21
CA TYR A 236 -33.70 -4.56 -5.08
C TYR A 236 -32.53 -3.66 -4.66
N VAL A 237 -31.34 -4.25 -4.50
CA VAL A 237 -30.12 -3.54 -4.10
C VAL A 237 -29.73 -2.47 -5.10
N THR A 238 -29.84 -2.77 -6.40
CA THR A 238 -29.55 -1.83 -7.49
C THR A 238 -30.57 -0.68 -7.52
N GLN A 239 -31.86 -0.98 -7.36
CA GLN A 239 -32.90 0.05 -7.30
C GLN A 239 -32.70 1.00 -6.12
N GLU A 240 -32.43 0.46 -4.93
CA GLU A 240 -32.14 1.25 -3.74
C GLU A 240 -30.86 2.07 -3.91
N GLY A 241 -29.81 1.51 -4.54
CA GLY A 241 -28.61 2.25 -4.90
C GLY A 241 -28.93 3.44 -5.82
N ILE A 242 -29.68 3.23 -6.90
CA ILE A 242 -30.10 4.30 -7.82
C ILE A 242 -30.95 5.36 -7.10
N ARG A 243 -31.77 4.96 -6.12
CA ARG A 243 -32.54 5.89 -5.27
C ARG A 243 -31.63 6.81 -4.46
N LEU A 244 -30.47 6.32 -4.01
CA LEU A 244 -29.50 7.15 -3.30
C LEU A 244 -28.96 8.31 -4.14
N LEU A 245 -29.02 8.25 -5.47
CA LEU A 245 -28.56 9.39 -6.29
C LEU A 245 -29.33 10.68 -6.00
N ARG A 246 -30.63 10.55 -5.69
CA ARG A 246 -31.47 11.69 -5.32
C ARG A 246 -31.17 12.20 -3.91
N THR A 247 -30.87 11.31 -2.97
CA THR A 247 -30.73 11.69 -1.55
C THR A 247 -29.30 12.07 -1.19
N VAL A 248 -28.30 11.48 -1.85
CA VAL A 248 -26.88 11.69 -1.57
C VAL A 248 -26.30 12.83 -2.41
N PHE A 249 -26.77 12.99 -3.66
CA PHE A 249 -26.22 13.96 -4.61
C PHE A 249 -27.26 14.98 -5.11
N GLU A 250 -28.51 14.92 -4.61
CA GLU A 250 -29.59 15.84 -4.99
C GLU A 250 -29.92 15.83 -6.50
N TYR A 251 -29.70 14.70 -7.17
CA TYR A 251 -29.90 14.63 -8.61
C TYR A 251 -31.37 14.58 -9.02
N PRO A 252 -31.69 15.12 -10.22
CA PRO A 252 -33.04 15.01 -10.76
C PRO A 252 -33.40 13.55 -11.08
N ALA A 253 -34.71 13.28 -11.18
CA ALA A 253 -35.22 11.97 -11.57
C ALA A 253 -34.83 11.53 -12.99
N SER A 254 -34.30 12.43 -13.83
CA SER A 254 -33.72 12.08 -15.13
C SER A 254 -32.45 11.22 -14.96
N ALA A 255 -31.55 11.57 -14.04
CA ALA A 255 -30.31 10.82 -13.82
C ALA A 255 -30.55 9.34 -13.46
N GLN A 256 -31.64 9.05 -12.73
CA GLN A 256 -32.03 7.67 -12.42
C GLN A 256 -32.51 6.90 -13.65
N ARG A 257 -33.24 7.58 -14.55
CA ARG A 257 -33.70 7.00 -15.81
C ARG A 257 -32.51 6.70 -16.72
N ASP A 258 -31.55 7.60 -16.80
CA ASP A 258 -30.36 7.46 -17.64
C ASP A 258 -29.52 6.25 -17.21
N ILE A 259 -29.27 6.09 -15.90
CA ILE A 259 -28.56 4.92 -15.36
C ILE A 259 -29.34 3.62 -15.60
N THR A 260 -30.66 3.66 -15.44
CA THR A 260 -31.52 2.51 -15.73
C THR A 260 -31.44 2.11 -17.20
N GLU A 261 -31.47 3.08 -18.12
CA GLU A 261 -31.35 2.83 -19.55
C GLU A 261 -29.99 2.22 -19.92
N LYS A 262 -28.90 2.73 -19.33
CA LYS A 262 -27.53 2.22 -19.51
C LYS A 262 -27.40 0.76 -19.06
N MET A 263 -28.05 0.40 -17.95
CA MET A 263 -28.08 -0.99 -17.47
C MET A 263 -28.96 -1.93 -18.31
N LEU A 264 -30.02 -1.40 -18.94
CA LEU A 264 -30.90 -2.19 -19.81
C LEU A 264 -30.33 -2.41 -21.21
N ASN A 265 -29.51 -1.49 -21.70
CA ASN A 265 -28.99 -1.50 -23.07
C ASN A 265 -27.45 -1.34 -23.08
N PRO A 266 -26.69 -2.24 -22.43
CA PRO A 266 -25.24 -2.13 -22.33
C PRO A 266 -24.53 -2.11 -23.70
N GLU A 267 -25.14 -2.71 -24.73
CA GLU A 267 -24.62 -2.72 -26.10
C GLU A 267 -24.55 -1.34 -26.75
N LYS A 268 -25.34 -0.36 -26.27
CA LYS A 268 -25.25 1.04 -26.74
C LYS A 268 -23.93 1.71 -26.34
N LEU A 269 -23.21 1.12 -25.38
CA LEU A 269 -21.97 1.66 -24.84
C LEU A 269 -20.73 1.08 -25.53
N ASP A 270 -20.87 0.03 -26.35
CA ASP A 270 -19.75 -0.67 -27.00
C ASP A 270 -18.83 0.31 -27.77
N PRO A 271 -17.49 0.24 -27.58
CA PRO A 271 -16.72 -0.76 -26.82
C PRO A 271 -16.63 -0.51 -25.31
N HIS A 272 -17.18 0.59 -24.82
CA HIS A 272 -17.11 1.00 -23.43
C HIS A 272 -18.09 0.21 -22.54
N LYS A 273 -17.81 0.18 -21.24
CA LYS A 273 -18.63 -0.54 -20.27
C LYS A 273 -19.07 0.39 -19.14
N PHE A 274 -20.27 0.18 -18.64
CA PHE A 274 -20.81 0.87 -17.47
C PHE A 274 -21.01 -0.11 -16.32
N TYR A 275 -20.69 0.35 -15.13
CA TYR A 275 -20.78 -0.43 -13.91
C TYR A 275 -21.47 0.37 -12.81
N LEU A 276 -22.31 -0.32 -12.05
CA LEU A 276 -22.92 0.18 -10.84
C LEU A 276 -22.57 -0.74 -9.69
N PHE A 277 -22.16 -0.16 -8.57
CA PHE A 277 -22.01 -0.88 -7.32
C PHE A 277 -22.82 -0.22 -6.21
N THR A 278 -23.25 -1.03 -5.27
CA THR A 278 -23.99 -0.60 -4.09
C THR A 278 -23.28 -1.10 -2.83
N ALA A 279 -23.11 -0.23 -1.85
CA ALA A 279 -22.62 -0.58 -0.52
C ALA A 279 -23.80 -0.88 0.40
N LEU A 280 -23.76 -1.99 1.14
CA LEU A 280 -24.80 -2.40 2.08
C LEU A 280 -24.22 -2.59 3.47
N SER A 281 -24.89 -2.11 4.51
CA SER A 281 -24.61 -2.45 5.91
C SER A 281 -25.86 -3.07 6.53
N ASP A 282 -25.78 -4.30 7.02
CA ASP A 282 -26.92 -5.00 7.66
C ASP A 282 -28.19 -4.96 6.79
N ASP A 283 -28.03 -5.30 5.50
CA ASP A 283 -29.06 -5.27 4.44
C ASP A 283 -29.66 -3.89 4.10
N LYS A 284 -29.21 -2.82 4.77
CA LYS A 284 -29.49 -1.44 4.39
C LYS A 284 -28.53 -0.98 3.31
N VAL A 285 -29.04 -0.44 2.21
CA VAL A 285 -28.21 0.23 1.19
C VAL A 285 -27.73 1.57 1.73
N ILE A 286 -26.40 1.72 1.81
CA ILE A 286 -25.72 2.88 2.42
C ILE A 286 -24.86 3.67 1.45
N GLY A 287 -24.64 3.18 0.23
CA GLY A 287 -23.84 3.89 -0.75
C GLY A 287 -24.03 3.38 -2.17
N ILE A 288 -23.64 4.22 -3.13
CA ILE A 288 -23.65 3.92 -4.56
C ILE A 288 -22.37 4.44 -5.19
N ALA A 289 -21.86 3.69 -6.18
CA ALA A 289 -20.88 4.18 -7.12
C ALA A 289 -21.27 3.78 -8.55
N THR A 290 -21.06 4.69 -9.50
CA THR A 290 -21.17 4.42 -10.93
C THR A 290 -19.90 4.83 -11.63
N PHE A 291 -19.44 4.00 -12.55
CA PHE A 291 -18.24 4.27 -13.31
C PHE A 291 -18.31 3.65 -14.71
N TYR A 292 -17.52 4.21 -15.60
CA TYR A 292 -17.33 3.70 -16.95
C TYR A 292 -15.91 3.16 -17.09
N TYR A 293 -15.76 2.17 -17.95
CA TYR A 293 -14.47 1.79 -18.50
C TYR A 293 -14.45 2.17 -19.98
N LEU A 294 -13.57 3.12 -20.33
CA LEU A 294 -13.35 3.63 -21.67
C LEU A 294 -12.25 2.78 -22.33
N SER A 295 -12.64 1.69 -22.98
CA SER A 295 -11.70 0.69 -23.50
C SER A 295 -10.68 1.23 -24.50
N ASP A 296 -11.06 2.15 -25.40
CA ASP A 296 -10.14 2.73 -26.38
C ASP A 296 -9.01 3.53 -25.73
N GLU A 297 -9.29 4.17 -24.58
CA GLU A 297 -8.34 4.96 -23.82
C GLU A 297 -7.71 4.19 -22.66
N LYS A 298 -8.24 3.01 -22.34
CA LYS A 298 -7.91 2.22 -21.14
C LYS A 298 -8.07 3.02 -19.85
N LEU A 299 -9.10 3.85 -19.79
CA LEU A 299 -9.35 4.75 -18.66
C LEU A 299 -10.66 4.41 -17.97
N GLY A 300 -10.65 4.40 -16.64
CA GLY A 300 -11.89 4.46 -15.88
C GLY A 300 -12.39 5.90 -15.77
N TYR A 301 -13.70 6.07 -15.65
CA TYR A 301 -14.33 7.35 -15.32
C TYR A 301 -15.31 7.12 -14.17
N LEU A 302 -14.93 7.56 -12.97
CA LEU A 302 -15.76 7.51 -11.78
C LEU A 302 -16.70 8.72 -11.79
N GLU A 303 -17.91 8.46 -12.23
CA GLU A 303 -18.97 9.45 -12.38
C GLU A 303 -19.57 9.78 -10.99
N HIS A 304 -19.96 8.75 -10.24
CA HIS A 304 -20.55 8.92 -8.91
C HIS A 304 -19.88 8.01 -7.88
N ILE A 305 -19.63 8.54 -6.68
CA ILE A 305 -19.32 7.75 -5.48
C ILE A 305 -19.84 8.49 -4.26
N GLY A 306 -20.66 7.80 -3.46
CA GLY A 306 -21.35 8.46 -2.35
C GLY A 306 -21.83 7.50 -1.30
N ILE A 307 -21.69 7.93 -0.05
CA ILE A 307 -22.17 7.25 1.15
C ILE A 307 -23.19 8.18 1.81
N ILE A 308 -24.29 7.59 2.31
CA ILE A 308 -25.33 8.36 3.03
C ILE A 308 -24.76 9.05 4.27
N PRO A 309 -25.26 10.24 4.66
CA PRO A 309 -24.68 11.06 5.72
C PRO A 309 -24.40 10.33 7.03
N GLU A 310 -25.28 9.40 7.43
CA GLU A 310 -25.16 8.65 8.69
C GLU A 310 -23.92 7.75 8.72
N TYR A 311 -23.41 7.37 7.54
CA TYR A 311 -22.26 6.49 7.35
C TYR A 311 -21.02 7.22 6.80
N ARG A 312 -21.01 8.57 6.78
CA ARG A 312 -19.83 9.36 6.39
C ARG A 312 -18.81 9.46 7.53
N ASN A 313 -17.60 9.95 7.23
CA ASN A 313 -16.44 10.10 8.14
C ASN A 313 -15.93 8.78 8.77
N ARG A 314 -16.46 7.69 8.24
CA ARG A 314 -16.28 6.32 8.65
C ARG A 314 -15.29 5.56 7.78
N GLY A 315 -14.56 6.19 6.87
CA GLY A 315 -13.65 5.49 5.95
C GLY A 315 -14.32 4.57 4.90
N ILE A 316 -15.62 4.31 4.99
CA ILE A 316 -16.39 3.45 4.06
C ILE A 316 -16.25 3.94 2.61
N GLY A 317 -16.25 5.26 2.37
CA GLY A 317 -16.11 5.82 1.02
C GLY A 317 -14.78 5.46 0.36
N SER A 318 -13.67 5.57 1.09
CA SER A 318 -12.35 5.17 0.57
C SER A 318 -12.24 3.66 0.40
N PHE A 319 -12.83 2.87 1.31
CA PHE A 319 -12.86 1.41 1.16
C PHE A 319 -13.66 1.00 -0.08
N PHE A 320 -14.80 1.65 -0.29
CA PHE A 320 -15.61 1.46 -1.49
C PHE A 320 -14.79 1.80 -2.73
N TYR A 321 -14.13 2.95 -2.74
CA TYR A 321 -13.23 3.34 -3.82
C TYR A 321 -12.20 2.26 -4.12
N HIS A 322 -11.42 1.79 -3.12
CA HIS A 322 -10.40 0.77 -3.34
C HIS A 322 -10.96 -0.56 -3.85
N LYS A 323 -12.15 -0.96 -3.41
CA LYS A 323 -12.83 -2.15 -3.95
C LYS A 323 -13.21 -1.99 -5.42
N LEU A 324 -13.63 -0.78 -5.83
CA LEU A 324 -13.90 -0.47 -7.23
C LEU A 324 -12.63 -0.50 -8.08
N ILE A 325 -11.52 0.02 -7.56
CA ILE A 325 -10.21 -0.05 -8.24
C ILE A 325 -9.77 -1.49 -8.44
N ALA A 326 -9.80 -2.31 -7.38
CA ALA A 326 -9.40 -3.71 -7.47
C ALA A 326 -10.26 -4.48 -8.48
N PHE A 327 -11.57 -4.23 -8.52
CA PHE A 327 -12.46 -4.80 -9.53
C PHE A 327 -12.08 -4.34 -10.95
N LEU A 328 -11.79 -3.05 -11.15
CA LEU A 328 -11.39 -2.52 -12.44
C LEU A 328 -10.07 -3.11 -12.94
N GLU A 329 -9.08 -3.27 -12.07
CA GLU A 329 -7.79 -3.89 -12.39
C GLU A 329 -7.92 -5.38 -12.68
N GLU A 330 -8.85 -6.08 -12.03
CA GLU A 330 -9.14 -7.51 -12.27
C GLU A 330 -9.89 -7.70 -13.60
N GLU A 331 -10.94 -6.91 -13.85
CA GLU A 331 -11.79 -7.04 -15.05
C GLU A 331 -11.19 -6.43 -16.31
N HIS A 332 -10.37 -5.38 -16.16
CA HIS A 332 -9.67 -4.68 -17.25
C HIS A 332 -8.19 -4.52 -16.91
N PRO A 333 -7.38 -5.58 -17.00
CA PRO A 333 -5.95 -5.54 -16.63
C PRO A 333 -5.12 -4.50 -17.39
N GLU A 334 -5.62 -4.00 -18.52
CA GLU A 334 -5.01 -2.96 -19.33
C GLU A 334 -5.30 -1.53 -18.84
N ILE A 335 -6.14 -1.34 -17.81
CA ILE A 335 -6.48 0.00 -17.29
C ILE A 335 -5.22 0.77 -16.85
N GLU A 336 -5.06 2.01 -17.34
CA GLU A 336 -3.87 2.82 -17.07
C GLU A 336 -4.13 3.92 -16.02
N GLY A 337 -5.38 4.33 -15.84
CA GLY A 337 -5.74 5.41 -14.93
C GLY A 337 -7.23 5.65 -14.84
N ILE A 338 -7.64 6.52 -13.92
CA ILE A 338 -9.04 6.84 -13.64
C ILE A 338 -9.26 8.34 -13.54
N PHE A 339 -10.29 8.81 -14.23
CA PHE A 339 -10.87 10.13 -14.07
C PHE A 339 -11.94 10.14 -12.98
N MET A 340 -12.02 11.25 -12.26
CA MET A 340 -13.04 11.50 -11.25
C MET A 340 -13.62 12.90 -11.47
N GLU A 341 -14.94 13.00 -11.45
CA GLU A 341 -15.62 14.30 -11.45
C GLU A 341 -15.69 14.89 -10.05
N VAL A 342 -15.29 16.15 -9.93
CA VAL A 342 -15.56 16.99 -8.76
C VAL A 342 -16.40 18.18 -9.22
N ARG A 343 -17.60 18.33 -8.65
CA ARG A 343 -18.44 19.48 -8.95
C ARG A 343 -17.86 20.75 -8.34
N LYS A 344 -17.98 21.86 -9.07
CA LYS A 344 -17.67 23.21 -8.63
C LYS A 344 -19.00 23.96 -8.52
N THR A 345 -19.41 24.33 -7.31
CA THR A 345 -20.50 25.30 -7.14
C THR A 345 -19.89 26.70 -7.03
N ASP A 346 -20.72 27.74 -7.19
CA ASP A 346 -20.27 29.14 -7.19
C ASP A 346 -19.65 29.60 -5.85
N GLU A 347 -19.92 28.88 -4.75
CA GLU A 347 -19.51 29.28 -3.39
C GLU A 347 -18.60 28.26 -2.66
N GLU A 348 -18.51 26.99 -3.08
CA GLU A 348 -17.65 25.98 -2.44
C GLU A 348 -17.06 24.95 -3.44
N LEU A 349 -15.84 24.47 -3.16
CA LEU A 349 -15.30 23.27 -3.81
C LEU A 349 -15.88 22.04 -3.09
N ASP A 350 -16.46 21.11 -3.86
CA ASP A 350 -16.99 19.85 -3.34
C ASP A 350 -15.92 19.08 -2.52
N ASN A 351 -16.31 18.62 -1.34
CA ASN A 351 -15.49 17.81 -0.41
C ASN A 351 -14.87 16.56 -1.08
N ARG A 352 -15.39 16.13 -2.25
CA ARG A 352 -14.77 15.12 -3.11
C ARG A 352 -13.35 15.46 -3.57
N LYS A 353 -12.99 16.75 -3.70
CA LYS A 353 -11.62 17.14 -4.08
C LYS A 353 -10.59 16.63 -3.07
N GLU A 354 -10.78 16.96 -1.78
CA GLU A 354 -9.88 16.50 -0.72
C GLU A 354 -9.91 14.98 -0.60
N PHE A 355 -11.09 14.37 -0.73
CA PHE A 355 -11.22 12.92 -0.75
C PHE A 355 -10.35 12.27 -1.84
N PHE A 356 -10.40 12.76 -3.08
CA PHE A 356 -9.61 12.19 -4.19
C PHE A 356 -8.12 12.54 -4.10
N LEU A 357 -7.76 13.74 -3.63
CA LEU A 357 -6.35 14.09 -3.34
C LEU A 357 -5.73 13.10 -2.33
N ASN A 358 -6.46 12.78 -1.26
CA ASN A 358 -6.02 11.81 -0.26
C ASN A 358 -5.90 10.38 -0.83
N LEU A 359 -6.59 10.09 -1.93
CA LEU A 359 -6.50 8.83 -2.67
C LEU A 359 -5.44 8.89 -3.79
N GLY A 360 -4.60 9.92 -3.83
CA GLY A 360 -3.50 10.03 -4.80
C GLY A 360 -3.92 10.53 -6.19
N ALA A 361 -5.11 11.10 -6.32
CA ALA A 361 -5.52 11.79 -7.54
C ALA A 361 -4.85 13.18 -7.63
N ILE A 362 -4.69 13.67 -8.86
CA ILE A 362 -4.21 15.00 -9.18
C ILE A 362 -5.28 15.79 -9.93
N PRO A 363 -5.41 17.11 -9.73
CA PRO A 363 -6.32 17.93 -10.53
C PRO A 363 -5.82 18.01 -11.97
N VAL A 364 -6.74 17.96 -12.92
CA VAL A 364 -6.47 18.16 -14.34
C VAL A 364 -6.88 19.56 -14.72
N ASP A 365 -5.92 20.36 -15.18
CA ASP A 365 -6.20 21.69 -15.70
C ASP A 365 -6.85 21.59 -17.08
N THR A 366 -8.16 21.84 -17.12
CA THR A 366 -8.95 21.79 -18.35
C THR A 366 -8.92 23.12 -19.12
N SER A 367 -8.34 24.19 -18.57
CA SER A 367 -8.28 25.51 -19.22
C SER A 367 -7.39 25.54 -20.47
N PHE A 368 -6.47 24.58 -20.59
CA PHE A 368 -5.56 24.45 -21.72
C PHE A 368 -6.21 23.84 -22.98
N TYR A 369 -7.42 23.27 -22.88
CA TYR A 369 -8.05 22.53 -23.99
C TYR A 369 -8.91 23.46 -24.88
N PRO A 370 -8.64 23.56 -26.20
CA PRO A 370 -9.12 24.66 -27.03
C PRO A 370 -10.56 24.54 -27.57
N ASN A 371 -11.45 23.74 -26.97
CA ASN A 371 -12.70 23.32 -27.63
C ASN A 371 -13.99 23.83 -26.98
N GLU A 372 -14.93 24.36 -27.79
CA GLU A 372 -16.31 24.68 -27.37
C GLU A 372 -17.05 23.46 -26.80
N LYS A 373 -16.61 22.24 -27.09
CA LYS A 373 -17.14 20.99 -26.53
C LYS A 373 -16.88 20.82 -25.03
N PHE A 374 -15.93 21.55 -24.45
CA PHE A 374 -15.72 21.61 -23.00
C PHE A 374 -16.69 22.58 -22.29
N LYS A 375 -17.49 23.39 -23.03
CA LYS A 375 -18.54 24.25 -22.44
C LYS A 375 -19.62 23.46 -21.69
N ALA A 376 -19.88 22.21 -22.08
CA ALA A 376 -20.79 21.31 -21.36
C ALA A 376 -20.30 20.95 -19.94
N MET A 377 -19.07 21.33 -19.59
CA MET A 377 -18.44 21.10 -18.29
C MET A 377 -18.09 22.40 -17.55
N GLU A 378 -18.70 23.53 -17.93
CA GLU A 378 -18.67 24.73 -17.09
C GLU A 378 -19.14 24.37 -15.67
N GLY A 379 -18.23 24.48 -14.69
CA GLY A 379 -18.51 24.09 -13.30
C GLY A 379 -18.03 22.70 -12.88
N LEU A 380 -17.19 22.01 -13.65
CA LEU A 380 -16.59 20.72 -13.24
C LEU A 380 -15.06 20.82 -13.13
N LEU A 381 -14.52 20.35 -12.00
CA LEU A 381 -13.09 20.07 -11.82
C LEU A 381 -12.85 18.59 -12.07
N LEU A 382 -11.99 18.29 -13.04
CA LEU A 382 -11.58 16.91 -13.30
C LEU A 382 -10.38 16.55 -12.44
N MET A 383 -10.39 15.34 -11.88
CA MET A 383 -9.23 14.75 -11.21
C MET A 383 -8.82 13.47 -11.91
N TYR A 384 -7.53 13.16 -11.90
CA TYR A 384 -6.95 11.97 -12.52
C TYR A 384 -6.07 11.23 -11.53
N ARG A 385 -6.20 9.90 -11.46
CA ARG A 385 -5.28 9.04 -10.72
C ARG A 385 -4.64 8.04 -11.69
N PRO A 386 -3.31 8.05 -11.88
CA PRO A 386 -2.63 6.99 -12.60
C PRO A 386 -2.68 5.68 -11.79
N LEU A 387 -2.92 4.56 -12.47
CA LEU A 387 -2.83 3.22 -11.89
C LEU A 387 -1.54 2.50 -12.29
N VAL A 388 -0.87 2.97 -13.35
CA VAL A 388 0.44 2.46 -13.79
C VAL A 388 1.50 3.57 -13.77
N ALA A 389 2.77 3.18 -13.65
CA ALA A 389 3.90 4.11 -13.56
C ALA A 389 4.10 4.97 -14.82
N ILE A 390 3.76 4.43 -16.00
CA ILE A 390 3.83 5.12 -17.29
C ILE A 390 2.43 5.12 -17.88
N ALA A 391 1.54 5.95 -17.32
CA ALA A 391 0.19 6.11 -17.88
C ALA A 391 0.24 7.09 -19.06
N ALA A 392 -0.35 6.73 -20.21
CA ALA A 392 -0.36 7.56 -21.41
C ALA A 392 -1.34 8.75 -21.28
N PHE A 393 -1.07 9.66 -20.37
CA PHE A 393 -1.89 10.82 -20.06
C PHE A 393 -1.44 12.07 -20.83
N ASN A 394 -1.79 12.13 -22.12
CA ASN A 394 -1.52 13.28 -22.98
C ASN A 394 -2.82 13.94 -23.49
N THR A 395 -2.70 15.13 -24.08
CA THR A 395 -3.83 15.91 -24.62
C THR A 395 -4.75 15.07 -25.51
N GLY A 396 -4.18 14.25 -26.40
CA GLY A 396 -4.97 13.42 -27.31
C GLY A 396 -5.77 12.33 -26.59
N THR A 397 -5.21 11.71 -25.55
CA THR A 397 -5.95 10.75 -24.71
C THR A 397 -7.12 11.43 -24.01
N VAL A 398 -6.89 12.61 -23.43
CA VAL A 398 -7.92 13.38 -22.73
C VAL A 398 -9.05 13.78 -23.69
N GLU A 399 -8.74 14.30 -24.86
CA GLU A 399 -9.74 14.70 -25.87
C GLU A 399 -10.59 13.52 -26.36
N ARG A 400 -9.98 12.35 -26.59
CA ARG A 400 -10.73 11.15 -27.00
C ARG A 400 -11.61 10.61 -25.87
N ALA A 401 -11.08 10.53 -24.65
CA ALA A 401 -11.86 10.13 -23.48
C ALA A 401 -13.09 11.01 -23.32
N PHE A 402 -12.95 12.34 -23.40
CA PHE A 402 -14.08 13.26 -23.30
C PHE A 402 -15.07 13.18 -24.46
N LYS A 403 -14.56 13.02 -25.69
CA LYS A 403 -15.42 12.79 -26.85
C LYS A 403 -16.26 11.53 -26.66
N ASN A 404 -15.67 10.47 -26.12
CA ASN A 404 -16.38 9.22 -25.89
C ASN A 404 -17.34 9.33 -24.70
N LEU A 405 -16.95 9.98 -23.61
CA LEU A 405 -17.85 10.33 -22.50
C LEU A 405 -19.09 11.09 -22.97
N SER A 406 -18.93 12.10 -23.83
CA SER A 406 -20.08 12.85 -24.38
C SER A 406 -21.06 12.03 -25.23
N LYS A 407 -20.67 10.82 -25.66
CA LYS A 407 -21.57 9.89 -26.38
C LYS A 407 -22.25 8.88 -25.46
N VAL A 408 -21.64 8.57 -24.31
CA VAL A 408 -22.12 7.55 -23.36
C VAL A 408 -22.82 8.16 -22.13
N MET A 409 -22.56 9.43 -21.84
CA MET A 409 -23.25 10.21 -20.82
C MET A 409 -24.58 10.70 -21.37
#